data_AF-A0A9Q4BXN4-F1
#
_entry.id   AF-A0A9Q4BXN4-F1
#
_cell.length_a   1.000
_cell.length_b   1.000
_cell.length_c   1.000
_cell.angle_alpha   90.00
_cell.angle_beta   90.00
_cell.angle_gamma   90.00
#
_symmetry.space_group_name_H-M   'P 1'
#
loop_
_entity.id
_entity.type
_entity.pdbx_description
1 polymer ?
#
loop_
_entity_poly.entity_id
_entity_poly.type
_entity_poly.pdbx_seq_one_letter_code
_entity_poly.pdbx_strand_id
1 'polypeptide(L)'
;MPKQHATLSASKAHRWMECPRSVALEQLFPDETTEYAEEGTAAHALAELELRLAILGDDHVEHWEFTDLELEMQTKGFDSKEIHYYIEQYLDYCKELYDQSKLQHLLTFADIEARLDFSKYVPQGFGTGDFLLIAGTTLHIIDLKYGKGVPVKAPGNPQIRLYGLGAIELYGLIFDIETVKMHIFQPRINNISIETMSRKDLEDWGNTSVMKRAQMAYDNCGTFEPGDHCQFCKARATCKARAQRMIQIIQNILGGQ
;
A
#
# COMPACT_ATOMS: atom_id res chain seq x y z
N MET A 1 9.87 -7.93 15.88
CA MET A 1 9.17 -6.89 16.67
C MET A 1 7.67 -7.03 16.43
N PRO A 2 6.78 -6.90 17.43
CA PRO A 2 5.34 -6.92 17.15
C PRO A 2 5.01 -5.79 16.17
N LYS A 3 4.31 -6.11 15.07
CA LYS A 3 3.86 -5.10 14.10
C LYS A 3 2.88 -4.17 14.80
N GLN A 4 3.33 -2.97 15.16
CA GLN A 4 2.44 -1.93 15.64
C GLN A 4 1.60 -1.49 14.44
N HIS A 5 0.31 -1.81 14.45
CA HIS A 5 -0.60 -1.37 13.40
C HIS A 5 -1.28 -0.07 13.84
N ALA A 6 -1.12 1.00 13.07
CA ALA A 6 -1.95 2.17 13.22
C ALA A 6 -3.43 1.77 13.06
N THR A 7 -4.30 2.29 13.92
CA THR A 7 -5.75 2.04 13.82
C THR A 7 -6.29 2.50 12.45
N LEU A 8 -5.76 3.63 11.96
CA LEU A 8 -6.03 4.18 10.63
C LEU A 8 -4.88 3.88 9.67
N SER A 9 -4.54 2.60 9.49
CA SER A 9 -3.47 2.20 8.56
C SER A 9 -3.79 2.58 7.11
N ALA A 10 -2.76 2.87 6.31
CA ALA A 10 -2.91 3.21 4.90
C ALA A 10 -3.59 2.08 4.10
N SER A 11 -3.24 0.82 4.38
CA SER A 11 -3.86 -0.37 3.75
C SER A 11 -5.36 -0.50 4.00
N LYS A 12 -5.87 0.11 5.09
CA LYS A 12 -7.31 0.14 5.43
C LYS A 12 -7.99 1.46 5.02
N ALA A 13 -7.28 2.37 4.35
CA ALA A 13 -7.78 3.71 4.02
C ALA A 13 -9.00 3.75 3.13
N HIS A 14 -9.10 2.84 2.16
CA HIS A 14 -10.30 2.69 1.35
C HIS A 14 -11.57 2.34 2.17
N ARG A 15 -11.42 1.88 3.42
CA ARG A 15 -12.56 1.66 4.33
C ARG A 15 -12.81 2.86 5.23
N TRP A 16 -11.79 3.30 5.97
CA TRP A 16 -12.00 4.34 6.97
C TRP A 16 -12.22 5.72 6.36
N MET A 17 -11.75 5.97 5.12
CA MET A 17 -12.11 7.19 4.39
C MET A 17 -13.57 7.18 3.95
N GLU A 18 -14.07 6.01 3.54
CA GLU A 18 -15.44 5.86 3.01
C GLU A 18 -16.50 5.70 4.10
N CYS A 19 -16.15 5.08 5.23
CA CYS A 19 -17.04 4.87 6.36
C CYS A 19 -16.27 5.03 7.69
N PRO A 20 -15.96 6.27 8.11
CA PRO A 20 -15.18 6.55 9.32
C PRO A 20 -15.72 5.85 10.57
N ARG A 21 -17.05 5.79 10.70
CA ARG A 21 -17.73 5.16 11.84
C ARG A 21 -17.51 3.65 11.91
N SER A 22 -17.10 2.97 10.82
CA SER A 22 -16.82 1.53 10.83
C SER A 22 -15.60 1.17 11.66
N VAL A 23 -14.64 2.10 11.85
CA VAL A 23 -13.38 1.82 12.54
C VAL A 23 -13.61 1.37 13.98
N ALA A 24 -14.42 2.12 14.73
CA ALA A 24 -14.81 1.77 16.10
C ALA A 24 -15.50 0.41 16.19
N LEU A 25 -16.34 0.09 15.19
CA LEU A 25 -17.08 -1.16 15.15
C LEU A 25 -16.16 -2.34 14.81
N GLU A 26 -15.22 -2.17 13.87
CA GLU A 26 -14.23 -3.19 13.51
C GLU A 26 -13.30 -3.55 14.67
N GLN A 27 -13.05 -2.65 15.62
CA GLN A 27 -12.25 -2.92 16.82
C GLN A 27 -12.89 -3.94 17.77
N LEU A 28 -14.20 -4.18 17.66
CA LEU A 28 -14.90 -5.21 18.45
C LEU A 28 -14.69 -6.63 17.92
N PHE A 29 -14.04 -6.78 16.76
CA PHE A 29 -13.81 -8.06 16.10
C PHE A 29 -12.31 -8.35 16.02
N PRO A 30 -11.90 -9.62 16.21
CA PRO A 30 -10.51 -10.01 16.11
C PRO A 30 -9.94 -9.68 14.72
N ASP A 31 -8.64 -9.40 14.63
CA ASP A 31 -7.95 -9.46 13.35
C ASP A 31 -7.90 -10.92 12.89
N GLU A 32 -8.39 -11.17 11.68
CA GLU A 32 -8.24 -12.45 10.99
C GLU A 32 -7.08 -12.31 10.01
N THR A 33 -6.15 -13.26 10.06
CA THR A 33 -5.18 -13.46 8.99
C THR A 33 -5.71 -14.56 8.07
N THR A 34 -5.35 -14.47 6.80
CA THR A 34 -5.65 -15.50 5.80
C THR A 34 -4.33 -16.05 5.28
N GLU A 35 -4.34 -17.29 4.80
CA GLU A 35 -3.18 -17.87 4.12
C GLU A 35 -2.62 -16.95 3.03
N TYR A 36 -3.48 -16.27 2.27
CA TYR A 36 -3.09 -15.27 1.27
C TYR A 36 -2.36 -14.04 1.84
N ALA A 37 -2.69 -13.62 3.06
CA ALA A 37 -2.04 -12.50 3.74
C ALA A 37 -0.67 -12.90 4.30
N GLU A 38 -0.52 -14.16 4.72
CA GLU A 38 0.74 -14.75 5.14
C GLU A 38 1.68 -14.98 3.96
N GLU A 39 1.15 -15.53 2.85
CA GLU A 39 1.86 -15.70 1.57
C GLU A 39 2.37 -14.33 1.07
N GLY A 40 1.52 -13.31 1.07
CA GLY A 40 1.93 -11.95 0.74
C GLY A 40 3.01 -11.40 1.67
N THR A 41 2.92 -11.66 2.98
CA THR A 41 3.96 -11.22 3.93
C THR A 41 5.30 -11.89 3.65
N ALA A 42 5.30 -13.16 3.26
CA ALA A 42 6.50 -13.87 2.85
C ALA A 42 7.08 -13.30 1.55
N ALA A 43 6.24 -12.99 0.57
CA ALA A 43 6.65 -12.37 -0.68
C ALA A 43 7.28 -10.98 -0.46
N HIS A 44 6.69 -10.11 0.37
CA HIS A 44 7.30 -8.81 0.70
C HIS A 44 8.65 -8.96 1.42
N ALA A 45 8.77 -9.93 2.34
CA ALA A 45 10.04 -10.17 3.04
C ALA A 45 11.15 -10.60 2.09
N LEU A 46 10.83 -11.46 1.11
CA LEU A 46 11.77 -11.85 0.06
C LEU A 46 12.11 -10.63 -0.84
N ALA A 47 11.10 -9.87 -1.26
CA ALA A 47 11.30 -8.67 -2.08
C ALA A 47 12.20 -7.62 -1.39
N GLU A 48 12.02 -7.37 -0.09
CA GLU A 48 12.90 -6.47 0.67
C GLU A 48 14.35 -6.97 0.60
N LEU A 49 14.57 -8.24 0.90
CA LEU A 49 15.91 -8.83 0.94
C LEU A 49 16.61 -8.70 -0.41
N GLU A 50 15.92 -9.09 -1.48
CA GLU A 50 16.48 -9.06 -2.83
C GLU A 50 16.67 -7.64 -3.35
N LEU A 51 15.75 -6.70 -3.08
CA LEU A 51 15.94 -5.28 -3.42
C LEU A 51 17.16 -4.70 -2.73
N ARG A 52 17.36 -5.00 -1.44
CA ARG A 52 18.52 -4.50 -0.69
C ARG A 52 19.82 -4.99 -1.31
N LEU A 53 19.89 -6.26 -1.73
CA LEU A 53 21.06 -6.80 -2.41
C LEU A 53 21.25 -6.16 -3.79
N ALA A 54 20.19 -6.03 -4.59
CA ALA A 54 20.27 -5.54 -5.96
C ALA A 54 20.57 -4.03 -6.07
N ILE A 55 20.13 -3.22 -5.10
CA ILE A 55 20.19 -1.75 -5.17
C ILE A 55 21.22 -1.16 -4.19
N LEU A 56 21.37 -1.75 -3.01
CA LEU A 56 22.27 -1.26 -1.95
C LEU A 56 23.46 -2.20 -1.69
N GLY A 57 23.51 -3.35 -2.37
CA GLY A 57 24.65 -4.26 -2.32
C GLY A 57 25.91 -3.61 -2.89
N ASP A 58 27.06 -4.15 -2.49
CA ASP A 58 28.35 -3.72 -3.03
C ASP A 58 28.42 -4.06 -4.53
N ASP A 59 29.00 -3.18 -5.37
CA ASP A 59 29.10 -3.36 -6.83
C ASP A 59 29.84 -4.66 -7.24
N HIS A 60 30.44 -5.37 -6.28
CA HIS A 60 31.12 -6.65 -6.46
C HIS A 60 30.21 -7.88 -6.31
N VAL A 61 28.94 -7.71 -5.94
CA VAL A 61 27.96 -8.80 -5.86
C VAL A 61 27.12 -8.76 -7.14
N GLU A 62 27.74 -9.02 -8.29
CA GLU A 62 27.04 -8.89 -9.58
C GLU A 62 25.86 -9.87 -9.71
N HIS A 63 25.87 -11.02 -9.01
CA HIS A 63 24.78 -12.00 -9.06
C HIS A 63 24.71 -12.76 -7.73
N TRP A 64 23.81 -12.34 -6.82
CA TRP A 64 23.46 -13.16 -5.67
C TRP A 64 22.34 -14.12 -6.07
N GLU A 65 22.69 -15.39 -6.30
CA GLU A 65 21.70 -16.45 -6.52
C GLU A 65 21.34 -17.11 -5.19
N PHE A 66 20.07 -17.05 -4.81
CA PHE A 66 19.58 -17.78 -3.65
C PHE A 66 19.49 -19.27 -3.96
N THR A 67 19.96 -20.09 -3.02
CA THR A 67 19.73 -21.54 -3.07
C THR A 67 18.26 -21.87 -2.80
N ASP A 68 17.78 -23.00 -3.32
CA ASP A 68 16.41 -23.50 -3.05
C ASP A 68 16.11 -23.51 -1.53
N LEU A 69 17.09 -23.87 -0.69
CA LEU A 69 16.94 -23.89 0.77
C LEU A 69 16.77 -22.49 1.37
N GLU A 70 17.53 -21.49 0.89
CA GLU A 70 17.39 -20.12 1.38
C GLU A 70 16.03 -19.53 1.01
N LEU A 71 15.55 -19.80 -0.21
CA LEU A 71 14.21 -19.40 -0.63
C LEU A 71 13.14 -20.05 0.24
N GLU A 72 13.22 -21.37 0.49
CA GLU A 72 12.30 -22.08 1.39
C GLU A 72 12.28 -21.49 2.81
N MET A 73 13.43 -21.07 3.32
CA MET A 73 13.54 -20.42 4.63
C MET A 73 12.84 -19.06 4.66
N GLN A 74 12.88 -18.29 3.57
CA GLN A 74 12.22 -16.98 3.48
C GLN A 74 10.70 -17.11 3.23
N THR A 75 10.27 -18.12 2.46
CA THR A 75 8.87 -18.27 2.09
C THR A 75 8.02 -19.02 3.11
N LYS A 76 8.61 -19.49 4.22
CA LYS A 76 7.89 -20.00 5.41
C LYS A 76 6.86 -21.10 5.10
N GLY A 77 7.19 -21.98 4.16
CA GLY A 77 6.33 -23.11 3.77
C GLY A 77 5.37 -22.84 2.62
N PHE A 78 5.37 -21.63 2.05
CA PHE A 78 4.75 -21.35 0.75
C PHE A 78 5.67 -21.77 -0.40
N ASP A 79 5.10 -21.90 -1.60
CA ASP A 79 5.84 -22.26 -2.82
C ASP A 79 6.92 -21.22 -3.12
N SER A 80 8.16 -21.59 -2.79
CA SER A 80 9.33 -20.71 -2.88
C SER A 80 9.64 -20.33 -4.31
N LYS A 81 9.41 -21.23 -5.27
CA LYS A 81 9.68 -21.02 -6.69
C LYS A 81 8.65 -20.10 -7.32
N GLU A 82 7.38 -20.28 -6.97
CA GLU A 82 6.33 -19.36 -7.42
C GLU A 82 6.57 -17.94 -6.88
N ILE A 83 6.85 -17.81 -5.57
CA ILE A 83 7.11 -16.50 -4.96
C ILE A 83 8.32 -15.83 -5.61
N HIS A 84 9.46 -16.53 -5.69
CA HIS A 84 10.68 -15.99 -6.28
C HIS A 84 10.44 -15.50 -7.71
N TYR A 85 9.79 -16.31 -8.56
CA TYR A 85 9.49 -15.93 -9.95
C TYR A 85 8.71 -14.61 -10.08
N TYR A 86 7.77 -14.34 -9.18
CA TYR A 86 7.01 -13.08 -9.20
C TYR A 86 7.74 -11.93 -8.52
N ILE A 87 8.61 -12.22 -7.55
CA ILE A 87 9.47 -11.21 -6.93
C ILE A 87 10.55 -10.75 -7.90
N GLU A 88 11.17 -11.65 -8.68
CA GLU A 88 12.13 -11.29 -9.74
C GLU A 88 11.54 -10.25 -10.71
N GLN A 89 10.29 -10.40 -11.13
CA GLN A 89 9.62 -9.42 -11.99
C GLN A 89 9.45 -8.05 -11.33
N TYR A 90 9.19 -8.02 -10.03
CA TYR A 90 9.10 -6.78 -9.26
C TYR A 90 10.48 -6.11 -9.10
N LEU A 91 11.52 -6.91 -8.89
CA LEU A 91 12.90 -6.43 -8.82
C LEU A 91 13.37 -5.85 -10.14
N ASP A 92 13.13 -6.55 -11.24
CA ASP A 92 13.46 -6.08 -12.59
C ASP A 92 12.84 -4.71 -12.84
N TYR A 93 11.56 -4.54 -12.49
CA TYR A 93 10.86 -3.27 -12.63
C TYR A 93 11.50 -2.15 -11.79
N CYS A 94 11.81 -2.42 -10.52
CA CYS A 94 12.41 -1.43 -9.62
C CYS A 94 13.85 -1.07 -10.04
N LYS A 95 14.64 -2.09 -10.43
CA LYS A 95 16.03 -1.95 -10.84
C LYS A 95 16.14 -1.22 -12.17
N GLU A 96 15.31 -1.55 -13.16
CA GLU A 96 15.28 -0.85 -14.44
C GLU A 96 14.99 0.64 -14.21
N LEU A 97 13.99 0.96 -13.39
CA LEU A 97 13.66 2.35 -13.06
C LEU A 97 14.81 3.07 -12.34
N TYR A 98 15.48 2.40 -11.41
CA TYR A 98 16.63 2.93 -10.68
C TYR A 98 17.84 3.19 -11.58
N ASP A 99 18.22 2.21 -12.41
CA ASP A 99 19.37 2.29 -13.31
C ASP A 99 19.14 3.37 -14.38
N GLN A 100 17.94 3.43 -14.98
CA GLN A 100 17.59 4.51 -15.91
C GLN A 100 17.64 5.89 -15.24
N SER A 101 17.21 5.99 -13.99
CA SER A 101 17.26 7.25 -13.23
C SER A 101 18.69 7.70 -12.97
N LYS A 102 19.60 6.79 -12.60
CA LYS A 102 21.03 7.10 -12.42
C LYS A 102 21.69 7.66 -13.68
N LEU A 103 21.28 7.18 -14.86
CA LEU A 103 21.80 7.67 -16.14
C LEU A 103 21.32 9.09 -16.47
N GLN A 104 20.14 9.48 -16.01
CA GLN A 104 19.49 10.75 -16.33
C GLN A 104 19.73 11.83 -15.26
N HIS A 105 19.93 11.42 -14.01
CA HIS A 105 19.97 12.32 -12.87
C HIS A 105 21.20 12.05 -12.00
N LEU A 106 22.05 13.08 -11.85
CA LEU A 106 23.23 13.03 -10.98
C LEU A 106 22.87 12.70 -9.53
N LEU A 107 21.73 13.21 -9.06
CA LEU A 107 21.17 12.91 -7.74
C LEU A 107 20.01 11.92 -7.91
N THR A 108 20.35 10.64 -7.72
CA THR A 108 19.39 9.54 -7.64
C THR A 108 19.54 8.88 -6.28
N PHE A 109 18.44 8.76 -5.53
CA PHE A 109 18.40 8.19 -4.19
C PHE A 109 17.31 7.12 -4.12
N ALA A 110 17.60 5.99 -3.47
CA ALA A 110 16.63 4.93 -3.25
C ALA A 110 16.56 4.55 -1.77
N ASP A 111 15.38 4.18 -1.31
CA ASP A 111 15.13 3.66 0.04
C ASP A 111 14.18 2.47 -0.02
N ILE A 112 14.38 1.48 0.84
CA ILE A 112 13.70 0.18 0.80
C ILE A 112 13.10 -0.10 2.18
N GLU A 113 11.81 -0.46 2.18
CA GLU A 113 10.99 -0.62 3.41
C GLU A 113 11.02 0.64 4.29
N ALA A 114 10.87 1.80 3.65
CA ALA A 114 10.90 3.09 4.32
C ALA A 114 9.69 3.26 5.24
N ARG A 115 9.91 3.67 6.49
CA ARG A 115 8.80 4.04 7.39
C ARG A 115 8.28 5.43 7.02
N LEU A 116 7.05 5.47 6.51
CA LEU A 116 6.40 6.70 6.03
C LEU A 116 5.43 7.22 7.08
N ASP A 117 5.81 8.29 7.75
CA ASP A 117 4.97 8.98 8.73
C ASP A 117 4.11 10.03 8.01
N PHE A 118 2.79 9.82 8.03
CA PHE A 118 1.81 10.76 7.50
C PHE A 118 0.88 11.27 8.61
N SER A 119 1.38 11.30 9.84
CA SER A 119 0.61 11.65 11.04
C SER A 119 0.10 13.09 11.04
N LYS A 120 0.73 13.95 10.23
CA LYS A 120 0.24 15.29 9.88
C LYS A 120 -1.19 15.27 9.33
N TYR A 121 -1.56 14.23 8.57
CA TYR A 121 -2.87 14.11 7.92
C TYR A 121 -3.80 13.13 8.60
N VAL A 122 -3.26 12.08 9.22
CA VAL A 122 -4.02 11.00 9.86
C VAL A 122 -3.51 10.81 11.28
N PRO A 123 -4.32 10.93 12.35
CA PRO A 123 -3.83 10.77 13.71
C PRO A 123 -3.10 9.43 13.91
N GLN A 124 -1.83 9.50 14.33
CA GLN A 124 -0.93 8.33 14.50
C GLN A 124 -0.73 7.50 13.22
N GLY A 125 -0.95 8.11 12.05
CA GLY A 125 -0.88 7.46 10.75
C GLY A 125 0.55 7.26 10.29
N PHE A 126 0.90 6.00 10.04
CA PHE A 126 2.14 5.63 9.35
C PHE A 126 1.93 4.36 8.54
N GLY A 127 2.90 4.09 7.67
CA GLY A 127 3.00 2.83 6.93
C GLY A 127 4.44 2.55 6.54
N THR A 128 4.60 1.54 5.69
CA THR A 128 5.89 1.18 5.12
C THR A 128 5.73 1.18 3.60
N GLY A 129 6.58 1.94 2.90
CA GLY A 129 6.67 1.88 1.45
C GLY A 129 7.72 0.86 1.04
N ASP A 130 7.37 -0.05 0.12
CA ASP A 130 8.23 -1.18 -0.23
C ASP A 130 9.52 -0.70 -0.94
N PHE A 131 9.38 0.13 -1.97
CA PHE A 131 10.49 0.77 -2.66
C PHE A 131 10.21 2.25 -2.96
N LEU A 132 11.15 3.11 -2.62
CA LEU A 132 11.13 4.53 -2.94
C LEU A 132 12.34 4.91 -3.77
N LEU A 133 12.12 5.79 -4.74
CA LEU A 133 13.15 6.32 -5.60
C LEU A 133 12.93 7.81 -5.83
N ILE A 134 13.93 8.62 -5.54
CA ILE A 134 13.93 10.05 -5.84
C ILE A 134 14.97 10.30 -6.94
N ALA A 135 14.52 10.87 -8.05
CA ALA A 135 15.37 11.18 -9.19
C ALA A 135 15.02 12.58 -9.72
N GLY A 136 15.98 13.50 -9.64
CA GLY A 136 15.72 14.92 -9.91
C GLY A 136 14.66 15.50 -8.97
N THR A 137 13.55 16.01 -9.52
CA THR A 137 12.40 16.54 -8.75
C THR A 137 11.23 15.55 -8.65
N THR A 138 11.42 14.29 -9.09
CA THR A 138 10.37 13.27 -9.07
C THR A 138 10.61 12.24 -7.97
N LEU A 139 9.60 12.04 -7.13
CA LEU A 139 9.51 10.95 -6.16
C LEU A 139 8.68 9.81 -6.74
N HIS A 140 9.22 8.61 -6.72
CA HIS A 140 8.55 7.36 -7.07
C HIS A 140 8.32 6.55 -5.80
N ILE A 141 7.09 6.06 -5.60
CA ILE A 141 6.76 5.05 -4.58
C ILE A 141 6.20 3.85 -5.32
N ILE A 142 6.85 2.69 -5.18
CA ILE A 142 6.43 1.45 -5.77
C ILE A 142 5.97 0.54 -4.63
N ASP A 143 4.69 0.16 -4.67
CA ASP A 143 4.05 -0.73 -3.71
C ASP A 143 3.72 -2.06 -4.41
N LEU A 144 4.27 -3.13 -3.86
CA LEU A 144 4.05 -4.50 -4.27
C LEU A 144 2.67 -4.95 -3.77
N LYS A 145 1.88 -5.53 -4.67
CA LYS A 145 0.65 -6.24 -4.35
C LYS A 145 0.80 -7.68 -4.78
N TYR A 146 0.93 -8.59 -3.81
CA TYR A 146 1.10 -10.01 -4.12
C TYR A 146 -0.21 -10.78 -4.36
N GLY A 147 -1.38 -10.20 -4.03
CA GLY A 147 -2.66 -10.89 -4.20
C GLY A 147 -3.02 -11.17 -5.67
N LYS A 148 -3.69 -12.30 -5.94
CA LYS A 148 -4.09 -12.73 -7.30
C LYS A 148 -5.57 -12.50 -7.69
N GLY A 149 -6.38 -11.96 -6.78
CA GLY A 149 -7.85 -11.92 -6.95
C GLY A 149 -8.40 -10.67 -7.63
N VAL A 150 -8.01 -9.49 -7.14
CA VAL A 150 -8.58 -8.20 -7.57
C VAL A 150 -7.44 -7.28 -8.04
N PRO A 151 -7.52 -6.72 -9.25
CA PRO A 151 -6.58 -5.70 -9.70
C PRO A 151 -6.63 -4.48 -8.79
N VAL A 152 -5.48 -4.12 -8.24
CA VAL A 152 -5.33 -2.89 -7.46
C VAL A 152 -4.89 -1.77 -8.41
N LYS A 153 -5.68 -0.71 -8.46
CA LYS A 153 -5.37 0.49 -9.27
C LYS A 153 -4.59 1.49 -8.42
N ALA A 154 -3.67 2.22 -9.04
CA ALA A 154 -3.03 3.38 -8.41
C ALA A 154 -3.91 4.64 -8.46
N PRO A 155 -4.59 4.98 -9.58
CA PRO A 155 -5.45 6.16 -9.63
C PRO A 155 -6.53 6.17 -8.56
N GLY A 156 -6.53 7.22 -7.73
CA GLY A 156 -7.49 7.39 -6.64
C GLY A 156 -7.27 6.44 -5.45
N ASN A 157 -6.17 5.69 -5.40
CA ASN A 157 -5.92 4.74 -4.32
C ASN A 157 -5.40 5.46 -3.07
N PRO A 158 -6.15 5.44 -1.96
CA PRO A 158 -5.77 6.20 -0.79
C PRO A 158 -4.53 5.63 -0.08
N GLN A 159 -4.23 4.33 -0.21
CA GLN A 159 -3.04 3.74 0.41
C GLN A 159 -1.76 4.34 -0.19
N ILE A 160 -1.60 4.26 -1.52
CA ILE A 160 -0.37 4.72 -2.18
C ILE A 160 -0.24 6.25 -2.12
N ARG A 161 -1.36 6.98 -2.11
CA ARG A 161 -1.36 8.43 -1.88
C ARG A 161 -0.91 8.82 -0.47
N LEU A 162 -1.34 8.08 0.56
CA LEU A 162 -0.84 8.29 1.93
C LEU A 162 0.65 7.99 2.05
N TYR A 163 1.15 6.98 1.33
CA TYR A 163 2.58 6.73 1.23
C TYR A 163 3.31 7.89 0.54
N GLY A 164 2.76 8.42 -0.56
CA GLY A 164 3.29 9.63 -1.19
C GLY A 164 3.36 10.83 -0.24
N LEU A 165 2.32 11.06 0.56
CA LEU A 165 2.32 12.09 1.60
C LEU A 165 3.42 11.85 2.64
N GLY A 166 3.51 10.63 3.19
CA GLY A 166 4.54 10.32 4.20
C GLY A 166 5.96 10.40 3.64
N ALA A 167 6.16 10.06 2.37
CA ALA A 167 7.44 10.20 1.68
C ALA A 167 7.81 11.67 1.43
N ILE A 168 6.83 12.53 1.11
CA ILE A 168 7.05 13.98 1.05
C ILE A 168 7.44 14.53 2.44
N GLU A 169 6.77 14.12 3.51
CA GLU A 169 7.12 14.57 4.86
C GLU A 169 8.52 14.10 5.27
N LEU A 170 8.92 12.89 4.86
CA LEU A 170 10.24 12.33 5.16
C LEU A 170 11.37 12.99 4.35
N TYR A 171 11.16 13.22 3.05
CA TYR A 171 12.22 13.59 2.12
C TYR A 171 12.13 14.98 1.51
N GLY A 172 10.96 15.63 1.57
CA GLY A 172 10.66 16.89 0.89
C GLY A 172 11.35 18.13 1.47
N LEU A 173 12.12 17.99 2.55
CA LEU A 173 13.05 19.02 3.06
C LEU A 173 14.47 18.86 2.48
N ILE A 174 14.83 17.67 2.03
CA ILE A 174 16.15 17.33 1.49
C ILE A 174 16.13 17.43 -0.04
N PHE A 175 15.03 16.98 -0.64
CA PHE A 175 14.84 16.94 -2.09
C PHE A 175 13.72 17.89 -2.51
N ASP A 176 13.92 18.61 -3.62
CA ASP A 176 12.92 19.50 -4.20
C ASP A 176 11.87 18.71 -5.00
N ILE A 177 11.02 17.99 -4.27
CA ILE A 177 10.01 17.11 -4.86
C ILE A 177 8.87 17.97 -5.44
N GLU A 178 8.70 17.91 -6.75
CA GLU A 178 7.62 18.59 -7.48
C GLU A 178 6.54 17.60 -7.93
N THR A 179 6.95 16.39 -8.31
CA THR A 179 6.08 15.35 -8.88
C THR A 179 6.18 14.07 -8.08
N VAL A 180 5.05 13.43 -7.82
CA VAL A 180 4.96 12.12 -7.15
C VAL A 180 4.34 11.11 -8.11
N LYS A 181 5.08 10.04 -8.42
CA LYS A 181 4.65 8.90 -9.21
C LYS A 181 4.42 7.70 -8.28
N MET A 182 3.17 7.28 -8.20
CA MET A 182 2.69 6.23 -7.31
C MET A 182 2.39 4.99 -8.14
N HIS A 183 3.15 3.94 -7.92
CA HIS A 183 3.10 2.70 -8.68
C HIS A 183 2.52 1.59 -7.80
N ILE A 184 1.54 0.89 -8.34
CA ILE A 184 1.07 -0.39 -7.83
C ILE A 184 1.58 -1.46 -8.78
N PHE A 185 2.41 -2.37 -8.27
CA PHE A 185 2.95 -3.48 -9.04
C PHE A 185 2.38 -4.79 -8.52
N GLN A 186 1.63 -5.50 -9.36
CA GLN A 186 0.91 -6.71 -8.99
C GLN A 186 1.26 -7.86 -9.96
N PRO A 187 2.34 -8.60 -9.68
CA PRO A 187 2.97 -9.49 -10.66
C PRO A 187 2.09 -10.68 -11.05
N ARG A 188 1.39 -11.30 -10.10
CA ARG A 188 0.59 -12.53 -10.32
C ARG A 188 -0.53 -12.39 -11.34
N ILE A 189 -0.91 -11.17 -11.71
CA ILE A 189 -1.95 -10.89 -12.70
C ILE A 189 -1.48 -9.88 -13.76
N ASN A 190 -0.16 -9.67 -13.88
CA ASN A 190 0.45 -8.73 -14.84
C ASN A 190 -0.16 -7.32 -14.81
N ASN A 191 -0.42 -6.79 -13.61
CA ASN A 191 -1.01 -5.47 -13.44
C ASN A 191 0.03 -4.48 -12.92
N ILE A 192 0.35 -3.48 -13.74
CA ILE A 192 1.14 -2.30 -13.36
C ILE A 192 0.22 -1.10 -13.52
N SER A 193 -0.03 -0.39 -12.42
CA SER A 193 -0.89 0.79 -12.41
C SER A 193 -0.13 1.96 -11.83
N ILE A 194 -0.16 3.11 -12.51
CA ILE A 194 0.59 4.29 -12.11
C ILE A 194 -0.36 5.48 -12.01
N GLU A 195 -0.23 6.25 -10.94
CA GLU A 195 -0.81 7.59 -10.81
C GLU A 195 0.31 8.61 -10.65
N THR A 196 0.24 9.70 -11.41
CA THR A 196 1.16 10.83 -11.27
C THR A 196 0.38 12.02 -10.75
N MET A 197 0.87 12.65 -9.69
CA MET A 197 0.31 13.88 -9.12
C MET A 197 1.42 14.90 -8.90
N SER A 198 1.09 16.19 -8.94
CA SER A 198 1.99 17.19 -8.38
C SER A 198 2.03 17.04 -6.86
N ARG A 199 3.16 17.42 -6.24
CA ARG A 199 3.27 17.48 -4.77
C ARG A 199 2.11 18.28 -4.17
N LYS A 200 1.81 19.43 -4.77
CA LYS A 200 0.73 20.32 -4.34
C LYS A 200 -0.63 19.62 -4.36
N ASP A 201 -1.01 18.98 -5.46
CA ASP A 201 -2.32 18.31 -5.55
C ASP A 201 -2.44 17.16 -4.54
N LEU A 202 -1.34 16.47 -4.26
CA LEU A 202 -1.31 15.38 -3.28
C LEU A 202 -1.45 15.93 -1.85
N GLU A 203 -0.72 16.98 -1.49
CA GLU A 203 -0.84 17.68 -0.22
C GLU A 203 -2.26 18.27 -0.05
N ASP A 204 -2.82 18.89 -1.08
CA ASP A 204 -4.19 19.42 -1.09
C ASP A 204 -5.22 18.32 -0.85
N TRP A 205 -5.06 17.14 -1.45
CA TRP A 205 -5.90 15.96 -1.16
C TRP A 205 -5.78 15.53 0.32
N GLY A 206 -4.57 15.52 0.87
CA GLY A 206 -4.31 15.24 2.28
C GLY A 206 -5.06 16.22 3.20
N ASN A 207 -4.91 17.52 2.93
CA ASN A 207 -5.49 18.59 3.73
C ASN A 207 -7.02 18.64 3.67
N THR A 208 -7.61 18.40 2.49
CA THR A 208 -9.04 18.61 2.25
C THR A 208 -9.90 17.37 2.44
N SER A 209 -9.39 16.20 2.05
CA SER A 209 -10.17 14.95 2.00
C SER A 209 -9.79 14.00 3.12
N VAL A 210 -8.49 13.80 3.36
CA VAL A 210 -7.99 12.81 4.32
C VAL A 210 -8.23 13.28 5.75
N MET A 211 -7.75 14.47 6.12
CA MET A 211 -7.78 14.94 7.51
C MET A 211 -9.16 14.87 8.14
N LYS A 212 -10.19 15.34 7.42
CA LYS A 212 -11.57 15.34 7.92
C LYS A 212 -12.07 13.92 8.20
N ARG A 213 -11.89 13.00 7.25
CA ARG A 213 -12.35 11.61 7.38
C ARG A 213 -11.56 10.87 8.48
N ALA A 214 -10.25 11.08 8.53
CA ALA A 214 -9.38 10.51 9.55
C ALA A 214 -9.76 10.98 10.96
N GLN A 215 -10.01 12.28 11.14
CA GLN A 215 -10.45 12.84 12.42
C GLN A 215 -11.81 12.26 12.85
N MET A 216 -12.76 12.16 11.91
CA MET A 216 -14.06 11.53 12.21
C MET A 216 -13.91 10.08 12.68
N ALA A 217 -13.03 9.32 12.03
CA ALA A 217 -12.77 7.92 12.39
C ALA A 217 -12.09 7.84 13.77
N TYR A 218 -11.14 8.72 14.05
CA TYR A 218 -10.42 8.80 15.32
C TYR A 218 -11.33 9.16 16.50
N ASP A 219 -12.21 10.16 16.31
CA ASP A 219 -13.18 10.61 17.31
C ASP A 219 -14.41 9.68 17.41
N ASN A 220 -14.42 8.58 16.63
CA ASN A 220 -15.52 7.64 16.55
C ASN A 220 -16.86 8.30 16.19
N CYS A 221 -16.86 9.37 15.40
CA CYS A 221 -18.06 10.12 15.01
C CYS A 221 -18.49 9.83 13.56
N GLY A 222 -19.55 10.50 13.10
CA GLY A 222 -20.15 10.28 11.79
C GLY A 222 -21.16 9.14 11.73
N THR A 223 -21.59 8.82 10.51
CA THR A 223 -22.60 7.79 10.22
C THR A 223 -21.97 6.56 9.57
N PHE A 224 -22.65 5.42 9.65
CA PHE A 224 -22.27 4.26 8.84
C PHE A 224 -22.66 4.50 7.38
N GLU A 225 -21.68 4.45 6.48
CA GLU A 225 -21.83 4.69 5.04
C GLU A 225 -21.55 3.38 4.30
N PRO A 226 -22.49 2.41 4.27
CA PRO A 226 -22.23 1.12 3.65
C PRO A 226 -21.92 1.27 2.16
N GLY A 227 -20.75 0.79 1.73
CA GLY A 227 -20.19 0.87 0.37
C GLY A 227 -19.62 -0.46 -0.12
N ASP A 228 -18.95 -0.46 -1.27
CA ASP A 228 -18.22 -1.65 -1.77
C ASP A 228 -17.08 -2.07 -0.84
N HIS A 229 -16.52 -1.11 -0.10
CA HIS A 229 -15.53 -1.30 0.95
C HIS A 229 -16.02 -2.23 2.08
N CYS A 230 -17.34 -2.40 2.24
CA CYS A 230 -17.91 -3.28 3.26
C CYS A 230 -17.50 -4.75 3.09
N GLN A 231 -17.08 -5.17 1.89
CA GLN A 231 -16.59 -6.54 1.69
C GLN A 231 -15.35 -6.86 2.53
N PHE A 232 -14.53 -5.86 2.83
CA PHE A 232 -13.29 -6.00 3.62
C PHE A 232 -13.46 -5.55 5.08
N CYS A 233 -14.67 -5.15 5.49
CA CYS A 233 -14.95 -4.73 6.86
C CYS A 233 -15.17 -5.96 7.75
N LYS A 234 -14.48 -6.04 8.89
CA LYS A 234 -14.64 -7.15 9.86
C LYS A 234 -16.07 -7.27 10.38
N ALA A 235 -16.74 -6.13 10.57
CA ALA A 235 -18.11 -6.06 11.06
C ALA A 235 -19.19 -6.33 10.00
N ARG A 236 -18.81 -6.72 8.77
CA ARG A 236 -19.75 -6.86 7.63
C ARG A 236 -20.94 -7.79 7.90
N ALA A 237 -20.77 -8.80 8.76
CA ALA A 237 -21.83 -9.78 9.07
C ALA A 237 -22.86 -9.24 10.07
N THR A 238 -22.50 -8.26 10.90
CA THR A 238 -23.32 -7.75 12.02
C THR A 238 -23.71 -6.28 11.88
N CYS A 239 -23.13 -5.56 10.90
CA CYS A 239 -23.41 -4.15 10.66
C CYS A 239 -24.85 -3.92 10.18
N LYS A 240 -25.67 -3.29 11.04
CA LYS A 240 -27.07 -2.92 10.75
C LYS A 240 -27.21 -2.09 9.48
N ALA A 241 -26.37 -1.07 9.30
CA ALA A 241 -26.46 -0.18 8.14
C ALA A 241 -26.22 -0.93 6.82
N ARG A 242 -25.26 -1.87 6.81
CA ARG A 242 -25.01 -2.74 5.66
C ARG A 242 -26.20 -3.65 5.37
N ALA A 243 -26.77 -4.26 6.41
CA ALA A 243 -27.96 -5.11 6.26
C ALA A 243 -29.14 -4.33 5.67
N GLN A 244 -29.39 -3.11 6.16
CA GLN A 244 -30.42 -2.22 5.65
C GLN A 244 -30.20 -1.86 4.17
N ARG A 245 -28.97 -1.51 3.77
CA ARG A 245 -28.64 -1.24 2.36
C ARG A 245 -28.91 -2.45 1.46
N MET A 246 -28.54 -3.65 1.91
CA MET A 246 -28.76 -4.88 1.13
C MET A 246 -30.26 -5.18 0.96
N ILE A 247 -31.05 -5.03 2.01
CA ILE A 247 -32.51 -5.18 1.95
C ILE A 247 -33.10 -4.18 0.95
N GLN A 248 -32.66 -2.90 0.99
CA GLN A 248 -33.13 -1.88 0.07
C GLN A 248 -32.78 -2.21 -1.39
N ILE A 249 -31.57 -2.72 -1.67
CA ILE A 249 -31.19 -3.17 -3.02
C ILE A 249 -32.12 -4.30 -3.49
N ILE A 250 -32.36 -5.30 -2.63
CA ILE A 250 -33.26 -6.42 -2.95
C ILE A 250 -34.68 -5.91 -3.22
N GLN A 251 -35.20 -5.01 -2.38
CA GLN A 251 -36.52 -4.42 -2.56
C GLN A 251 -36.64 -3.64 -3.86
N ASN A 252 -35.60 -2.89 -4.25
CA ASN A 252 -35.59 -2.16 -5.53
C ASN A 252 -35.61 -3.12 -6.73
N ILE A 253 -34.91 -4.27 -6.63
CA ILE A 253 -34.91 -5.30 -7.68
C ILE A 253 -36.28 -5.99 -7.77
N LEU A 254 -36.90 -6.30 -6.62
CA LEU A 254 -38.17 -7.03 -6.56
C LEU A 254 -39.40 -6.14 -6.78
N GLY A 255 -39.34 -4.88 -6.38
CA GLY A 255 -40.42 -3.88 -6.49
C GLY A 255 -40.40 -3.09 -7.79
N GLY A 256 -39.45 -3.35 -8.69
CA GLY A 256 -39.39 -2.81 -10.04
C GLY A 256 -40.23 -3.60 -11.06
N GLN A 257 -41.44 -4.02 -10.68
CA GLN A 257 -42.52 -4.47 -11.59
C GLN A 257 -43.59 -3.39 -11.68
#